data_AF-A0AAV8AM45-F1
#
_entry.id   AF-A0AAV8AM45-F1
#
_cell.length_a   1.000
_cell.length_b   1.000
_cell.length_c   1.000
_cell.angle_alpha   90.00
_cell.angle_beta   90.00
_cell.angle_gamma   90.00
#
_symmetry.space_group_name_H-M   'P 1'
#
loop_
_entity.id
_entity.type
_entity.pdbx_description
1 polymer ?
#
loop_
_entity_poly.entity_id
_entity_poly.type
_entity_poly.pdbx_seq_one_letter_code
_entity_poly.pdbx_strand_id
1 'polypeptide(L)'
;MLFTYGRFLSQQLVNTVTSDKLLYKLVSGFVKYQMFICYFLYIAGFMWFILTLKKKMYKYQFSQYAWTHMILLMVFAQSSFTVANIFEGIFWFLLPASLIVINDIAAYFFGFFFGKTPLIKLSPKKTWEGFIGASVTTMLSAFVLANIMGRFQWLTCPRKDLSTGWLSLRPWILIYKKQSTNGHFPWKEIPILPVQWHALALGLFASIIAPFGGFFASGFKRAFKIKDFGDSIPGHGGITDRMDCQMVMAVFAYIYYQSFVRPQDFTVEMILEQILKNLSFQEQQVLYEQLGK
;
A
#
# COMPACT_ATOMS: atom_id res chain seq x y z
N MET A 1 -10.15 1.95 12.58
CA MET A 1 -9.94 0.58 12.03
C MET A 1 -11.08 0.16 11.12
N LEU A 2 -12.28 -0.13 11.66
CA LEU A 2 -13.49 -0.33 10.86
C LEU A 2 -13.77 0.87 9.94
N PHE A 3 -13.38 2.08 10.35
CA PHE A 3 -13.46 3.28 9.52
C PHE A 3 -12.63 3.22 8.22
N THR A 4 -11.33 2.89 8.30
CA THR A 4 -10.44 2.89 7.12
C THR A 4 -10.81 1.75 6.18
N TYR A 5 -11.03 0.56 6.73
CA TYR A 5 -11.54 -0.59 5.98
C TYR A 5 -12.91 -0.31 5.38
N GLY A 6 -13.81 0.31 6.13
CA GLY A 6 -15.12 0.74 5.67
C GLY A 6 -15.05 1.63 4.46
N ARG A 7 -14.20 2.65 4.49
CA ARG A 7 -14.04 3.57 3.37
C ARG A 7 -13.47 2.91 2.10
N PHE A 8 -12.51 2.00 2.25
CA PHE A 8 -11.90 1.32 1.09
C PHE A 8 -12.78 0.18 0.55
N LEU A 9 -13.45 -0.57 1.42
CA LEU A 9 -14.28 -1.71 1.04
C LEU A 9 -15.71 -1.32 0.70
N SER A 10 -16.24 -0.20 1.19
CA SER A 10 -17.66 0.17 1.01
C SER A 10 -18.07 0.17 -0.44
N GLN A 11 -17.26 0.76 -1.31
CA GLN A 11 -17.56 0.90 -2.73
C GLN A 11 -17.62 -0.49 -3.42
N GLN A 12 -16.70 -1.38 -3.06
CA GLN A 12 -16.61 -2.74 -3.59
C GLN A 12 -17.71 -3.66 -3.04
N LEU A 13 -18.04 -3.50 -1.75
CA LEU A 13 -19.13 -4.21 -1.07
C LEU A 13 -20.48 -3.85 -1.67
N VAL A 14 -20.75 -2.55 -1.88
CA VAL A 14 -22.00 -2.08 -2.47
C VAL A 14 -22.17 -2.65 -3.88
N ASN A 15 -21.12 -2.65 -4.71
CA ASN A 15 -21.16 -3.22 -6.06
C ASN A 15 -21.48 -4.73 -6.04
N THR A 16 -20.86 -5.48 -5.12
CA THR A 16 -21.02 -6.94 -5.03
C THR A 16 -22.42 -7.34 -4.51
N VAL A 17 -22.97 -6.56 -3.57
CA VAL A 17 -24.23 -6.88 -2.87
C VAL A 17 -25.48 -6.48 -3.68
N THR A 18 -25.32 -5.83 -4.84
CA THR A 18 -26.42 -5.40 -5.74
C THR A 18 -27.39 -6.52 -6.12
N SER A 19 -26.95 -7.78 -6.08
CA SER A 19 -27.74 -8.96 -6.45
C SER A 19 -28.94 -9.22 -5.52
N ASP A 20 -28.86 -8.84 -4.24
CA ASP A 20 -29.91 -9.11 -3.23
C ASP A 20 -30.47 -7.81 -2.65
N LYS A 21 -31.74 -7.50 -2.96
CA LYS A 21 -32.40 -6.24 -2.59
C LYS A 21 -32.45 -6.00 -1.07
N LEU A 22 -32.56 -7.06 -0.27
CA LEU A 22 -32.59 -7.00 1.20
C LEU A 22 -31.19 -6.72 1.75
N LEU A 23 -30.18 -7.48 1.30
CA LEU A 23 -28.79 -7.27 1.71
C LEU A 23 -28.29 -5.90 1.29
N TYR A 24 -28.65 -5.43 0.09
CA TYR A 24 -28.30 -4.09 -0.38
C TYR A 24 -28.82 -3.00 0.55
N LYS A 25 -30.09 -3.11 0.99
CA LYS A 25 -30.70 -2.11 1.89
C LYS A 25 -30.06 -2.12 3.28
N LEU A 26 -29.72 -3.30 3.81
CA LEU A 26 -29.02 -3.41 5.10
C LEU A 26 -27.57 -2.92 5.02
N VAL A 27 -26.81 -3.35 4.01
CA VAL A 27 -25.41 -3.00 3.83
C VAL A 27 -25.26 -1.52 3.49
N SER A 28 -26.07 -0.96 2.59
CA SER A 28 -25.96 0.47 2.27
C SER A 28 -26.37 1.36 3.45
N GLY A 29 -27.37 0.94 4.24
CA GLY A 29 -27.70 1.59 5.51
C GLY A 29 -26.53 1.57 6.49
N PHE A 30 -25.90 0.42 6.68
CA PHE A 30 -24.75 0.28 7.57
C PHE A 30 -23.55 1.11 7.10
N VAL A 31 -23.21 1.05 5.81
CA VAL A 31 -22.11 1.82 5.19
C VAL A 31 -22.33 3.33 5.36
N LYS A 32 -23.56 3.82 5.19
CA LYS A 32 -23.89 5.24 5.36
C LYS A 32 -23.57 5.76 6.77
N TYR A 33 -23.89 4.98 7.80
CA TYR A 33 -23.68 5.38 9.20
C TYR A 33 -22.40 4.82 9.82
N GLN A 34 -21.59 4.10 9.04
CA GLN A 34 -20.41 3.39 9.53
C GLN A 34 -19.42 4.31 10.26
N MET A 35 -19.18 5.52 9.73
CA MET A 35 -18.24 6.48 10.33
C MET A 35 -18.70 6.90 11.74
N PHE A 36 -19.98 7.19 11.88
CA PHE A 36 -20.59 7.58 13.15
C PHE A 36 -20.55 6.41 14.15
N ILE A 37 -20.98 5.22 13.73
CA ILE A 37 -20.98 4.02 14.57
C ILE A 37 -19.57 3.70 15.09
N CYS A 38 -18.55 3.74 14.21
CA CYS A 38 -17.17 3.47 14.61
C CYS A 38 -16.65 4.48 15.64
N TYR A 39 -17.00 5.75 15.50
CA TYR A 39 -16.60 6.79 16.43
C TYR A 39 -17.23 6.57 17.82
N PHE A 40 -18.54 6.33 17.87
CA PHE A 40 -19.23 6.09 19.15
C PHE A 40 -18.73 4.84 19.87
N LEU A 41 -18.48 3.74 19.14
CA LEU A 41 -17.89 2.53 19.72
C LEU A 41 -16.49 2.79 20.29
N TYR A 42 -15.67 3.60 19.62
CA TYR A 42 -14.35 3.98 20.12
C TYR A 42 -14.44 4.81 21.40
N ILE A 43 -15.31 5.84 21.42
CA ILE A 43 -15.54 6.66 22.62
C ILE A 43 -16.08 5.83 23.78
N ALA A 44 -17.02 4.91 23.52
CA ALA A 44 -17.55 4.01 24.54
C ALA A 44 -16.43 3.10 25.12
N GLY A 45 -15.56 2.55 24.28
CA GLY A 45 -14.40 1.78 24.72
C GLY A 45 -13.40 2.61 25.54
N PHE A 46 -13.17 3.87 25.15
CA PHE A 46 -12.33 4.79 25.91
C PHE A 46 -12.93 5.10 27.29
N MET A 47 -14.23 5.42 27.35
CA MET A 47 -14.94 5.64 28.63
C MET A 47 -14.87 4.40 29.51
N TRP A 48 -15.08 3.21 28.94
CA TRP A 48 -14.96 1.93 29.64
C TRP A 48 -13.57 1.72 30.24
N PHE A 49 -12.51 2.04 29.49
CA PHE A 49 -11.14 1.98 29.99
C PHE A 49 -10.92 2.91 31.19
N ILE A 50 -11.40 4.16 31.12
CA ILE A 50 -11.31 5.13 32.22
C ILE A 50 -12.05 4.63 33.46
N LEU A 51 -13.25 4.05 33.30
CA LEU A 51 -14.03 3.49 34.41
C LEU A 51 -13.36 2.27 35.06
N THR A 52 -12.48 1.56 34.34
CA THR A 52 -11.76 0.37 34.83
C THR A 52 -10.45 0.72 35.57
N LEU A 53 -10.09 2.01 35.70
CA LEU A 53 -8.85 2.42 36.35
C LEU A 53 -8.82 2.04 37.83
N LYS A 54 -7.77 1.34 38.25
CA LYS A 54 -7.55 0.92 39.65
C LYS A 54 -6.36 1.69 40.25
N LYS A 55 -6.56 2.25 41.45
CA LYS A 55 -5.48 2.89 42.22
C LYS A 55 -4.29 1.93 42.37
N LYS A 56 -3.06 2.45 42.30
CA LYS A 56 -1.77 1.73 42.28
C LYS A 56 -1.43 0.95 41.00
N MET A 57 -2.34 0.80 40.04
CA MET A 57 -2.09 0.07 38.77
C MET A 57 -2.00 0.97 37.52
N TYR A 58 -2.06 2.29 37.67
CA TYR A 58 -2.15 3.22 36.53
C TYR A 58 -1.03 3.03 35.51
N LYS A 59 0.23 2.95 35.93
CA LYS A 59 1.37 2.79 35.01
C LYS A 59 1.20 1.54 34.12
N TYR A 60 0.74 0.44 34.70
CA TYR A 60 0.49 -0.79 33.95
C TYR A 60 -0.70 -0.62 32.99
N GLN A 61 -1.83 -0.10 33.46
CA GLN A 61 -3.04 0.06 32.63
C GLN A 61 -2.80 1.02 31.46
N PHE A 62 -2.16 2.16 31.68
CA PHE A 62 -1.81 3.10 30.62
C PHE A 62 -0.76 2.53 29.66
N SER A 63 0.22 1.76 30.15
CA SER A 63 1.19 1.09 29.27
C SER A 63 0.52 0.06 28.36
N GLN A 64 -0.41 -0.74 28.89
CA GLN A 64 -1.16 -1.72 28.10
C GLN A 64 -2.08 -1.01 27.10
N TYR A 65 -2.77 0.06 27.52
CA TYR A 65 -3.59 0.86 26.62
C TYR A 65 -2.78 1.48 25.48
N ALA A 66 -1.60 2.02 25.76
CA ALA A 66 -0.71 2.55 24.74
C ALA A 66 -0.22 1.45 23.78
N TRP A 67 0.16 0.29 24.30
CA TRP A 67 0.56 -0.87 23.49
C TRP A 67 -0.53 -1.39 22.58
N THR A 68 -1.75 -1.56 23.11
CA THR A 68 -2.87 -1.99 22.27
C THR A 68 -3.09 -0.97 21.17
N HIS A 69 -3.16 0.33 21.46
CA HIS A 69 -3.38 1.37 20.44
C HIS A 69 -2.25 1.46 19.41
N MET A 70 -1.00 1.26 19.80
CA MET A 70 0.13 1.30 18.89
C MET A 70 0.11 0.12 17.90
N ILE A 71 -0.13 -1.10 18.40
CA ILE A 71 -0.23 -2.32 17.56
C ILE A 71 -1.42 -2.21 16.61
N LEU A 72 -2.56 -1.80 17.15
CA LEU A 72 -3.83 -1.54 16.48
C LEU A 72 -3.62 -0.55 15.32
N LEU A 73 -2.94 0.58 15.57
CA LEU A 73 -2.61 1.56 14.53
C LEU A 73 -1.68 0.96 13.48
N MET A 74 -0.60 0.29 13.88
CA MET A 74 0.41 -0.24 12.97
C MET A 74 -0.17 -1.32 12.04
N VAL A 75 -0.81 -2.35 12.59
CA VAL A 75 -1.40 -3.46 11.83
C VAL A 75 -2.52 -2.98 10.92
N PHE A 76 -3.40 -2.10 11.40
CA PHE A 76 -4.55 -1.68 10.61
C PHE A 76 -4.20 -0.61 9.58
N ALA A 77 -3.27 0.29 9.86
CA ALA A 77 -2.78 1.23 8.85
C ALA A 77 -2.14 0.45 7.70
N GLN A 78 -1.17 -0.42 8.00
CA GLN A 78 -0.50 -1.24 6.99
C GLN A 78 -1.51 -2.04 6.17
N SER A 79 -2.39 -2.79 6.83
CA SER A 79 -3.32 -3.68 6.13
C SER A 79 -4.36 -2.90 5.30
N SER A 80 -4.78 -1.70 5.74
CA SER A 80 -5.66 -0.84 4.94
C SER A 80 -5.01 -0.41 3.63
N PHE A 81 -3.74 0.02 3.66
CA PHE A 81 -3.01 0.42 2.44
C PHE A 81 -2.70 -0.79 1.54
N THR A 82 -2.33 -1.93 2.13
CA THR A 82 -2.14 -3.17 1.38
C THR A 82 -3.40 -3.58 0.62
N VAL A 83 -4.55 -3.56 1.29
CA VAL A 83 -5.84 -3.88 0.68
C VAL A 83 -6.19 -2.88 -0.43
N ALA A 84 -5.97 -1.58 -0.21
CA ALA A 84 -6.18 -0.57 -1.23
C ALA A 84 -5.31 -0.82 -2.48
N ASN A 85 -4.03 -1.17 -2.30
CA ASN A 85 -3.14 -1.53 -3.42
C ASN A 85 -3.62 -2.77 -4.17
N ILE A 86 -4.09 -3.81 -3.47
CA ILE A 86 -4.59 -5.05 -4.09
C ILE A 86 -5.80 -4.76 -4.99
N PHE A 87 -6.71 -3.88 -4.58
CA PHE A 87 -7.89 -3.51 -5.38
C PHE A 87 -7.53 -2.75 -6.65
N GLU A 88 -6.50 -1.90 -6.62
CA GLU A 88 -6.00 -1.21 -7.81
C GLU A 88 -5.21 -2.14 -8.75
N GLY A 89 -4.76 -3.28 -8.24
CA GLY A 89 -4.16 -4.37 -8.99
C GLY A 89 -3.18 -5.15 -8.10
N ILE A 90 -3.22 -6.48 -8.15
CA ILE A 90 -2.34 -7.35 -7.33
C ILE A 90 -0.86 -7.01 -7.56
N PHE A 91 -0.51 -6.53 -8.76
CA PHE A 91 0.81 -6.02 -9.12
C PHE A 91 1.32 -4.95 -8.13
N TRP A 92 0.48 -3.98 -7.74
CA TRP A 92 0.84 -2.87 -6.84
C TRP A 92 1.06 -3.29 -5.40
N PHE A 93 0.69 -4.52 -5.05
CA PHE A 93 1.02 -5.14 -3.78
C PHE A 93 2.23 -6.08 -3.93
N LEU A 94 2.15 -7.01 -4.88
CA LEU A 94 3.09 -8.13 -5.01
C LEU A 94 4.49 -7.67 -5.40
N LEU A 95 4.60 -6.74 -6.35
CA LEU A 95 5.91 -6.23 -6.79
C LEU A 95 6.62 -5.50 -5.64
N PRO A 96 6.07 -4.44 -5.02
CA PRO A 96 6.69 -3.78 -3.86
C PRO A 96 7.07 -4.73 -2.72
N ALA A 97 6.18 -5.68 -2.38
CA ALA A 97 6.44 -6.65 -1.33
C ALA A 97 7.64 -7.55 -1.67
N SER A 98 7.71 -8.05 -2.91
CA SER A 98 8.83 -8.87 -3.38
C SER A 98 10.16 -8.10 -3.40
N LEU A 99 10.14 -6.81 -3.76
CA LEU A 99 11.34 -5.98 -3.80
C LEU A 99 11.96 -5.77 -2.42
N ILE A 100 11.14 -5.60 -1.37
CA ILE A 100 11.67 -5.52 0.00
C ILE A 100 12.32 -6.86 0.38
N VAL A 101 11.67 -7.98 0.09
CA VAL A 101 12.21 -9.31 0.42
C VAL A 101 13.55 -9.54 -0.28
N ILE A 102 13.63 -9.19 -1.57
CA ILE A 102 14.87 -9.27 -2.34
C ILE A 102 15.93 -8.34 -1.78
N ASN A 103 15.56 -7.11 -1.41
CA ASN A 103 16.49 -6.14 -0.82
C ASN A 103 17.07 -6.66 0.50
N ASP A 104 16.26 -7.23 1.39
CA ASP A 104 16.74 -7.78 2.67
C ASP A 104 17.66 -9.00 2.46
N ILE A 105 17.30 -9.90 1.54
CA ILE A 105 18.14 -11.07 1.19
C ILE A 105 19.47 -10.61 0.58
N ALA A 106 19.43 -9.67 -0.37
CA ALA A 106 20.62 -9.13 -1.00
C ALA A 106 21.51 -8.38 0.01
N ALA A 107 20.91 -7.58 0.91
CA ALA A 107 21.66 -6.88 1.95
C ALA A 107 22.37 -7.85 2.90
N TYR A 108 21.72 -8.96 3.24
CA TYR A 108 22.34 -10.03 4.02
C TYR A 108 23.48 -10.70 3.25
N PHE A 109 23.27 -11.07 1.98
CA PHE A 109 24.26 -11.75 1.16
C PHE A 109 25.51 -10.88 0.93
N PHE A 110 25.35 -9.66 0.42
CA PHE A 110 26.46 -8.74 0.20
C PHE A 110 27.09 -8.28 1.52
N GLY A 111 26.29 -8.12 2.58
CA GLY A 111 26.80 -7.81 3.91
C GLY A 111 27.66 -8.93 4.50
N PHE A 112 27.32 -10.20 4.25
CA PHE A 112 28.11 -11.34 4.73
C PHE A 112 29.45 -11.48 4.00
N PHE A 113 29.48 -11.33 2.67
CA PHE A 113 30.70 -11.52 1.88
C PHE A 113 31.63 -10.30 1.87
N PHE A 114 31.06 -9.09 1.81
CA PHE A 114 31.82 -7.85 1.58
C PHE A 114 31.71 -6.83 2.71
N GLY A 115 30.91 -7.12 3.75
CA GLY A 115 30.64 -6.17 4.82
C GLY A 115 31.87 -5.89 5.69
N LYS A 116 32.35 -4.65 5.65
CA LYS A 116 33.46 -4.17 6.49
C LYS A 116 33.07 -2.95 7.29
N THR A 117 32.25 -2.06 6.73
CA THR A 117 31.89 -0.79 7.36
C THR A 117 30.46 -0.79 7.87
N PRO A 118 30.22 -0.62 9.19
CA PRO A 118 28.87 -0.60 9.74
C PRO A 118 28.10 0.66 9.30
N LEU A 119 26.84 0.48 8.92
CA LEU A 119 25.95 1.55 8.43
C LEU A 119 25.49 2.47 9.57
N ILE A 120 25.06 1.90 10.70
CA ILE A 120 24.54 2.63 11.86
C ILE A 120 25.03 1.95 13.14
N LYS A 121 25.50 2.75 14.12
CA LYS A 121 25.97 2.25 15.44
C LYS A 121 24.90 1.42 16.18
N LEU A 122 23.63 1.77 15.99
CA LEU A 122 22.47 1.06 16.54
C LEU A 122 22.34 -0.39 16.04
N SER A 123 22.86 -0.70 14.84
CA SER A 123 22.78 -2.02 14.23
C SER A 123 24.12 -2.40 13.59
N PRO A 124 25.09 -2.88 14.38
CA PRO A 124 26.47 -3.11 13.92
C PRO A 124 26.60 -4.21 12.86
N LYS A 125 25.57 -5.06 12.71
CA LYS A 125 25.53 -6.12 11.69
C LYS A 125 25.13 -5.63 10.29
N LYS A 126 24.58 -4.41 10.18
CA LYS A 126 24.19 -3.83 8.88
C LYS A 126 25.36 -3.00 8.34
N THR A 127 25.77 -3.27 7.11
CA THR A 127 26.97 -2.67 6.50
C THR A 127 26.63 -1.79 5.30
N TRP A 128 27.49 -0.81 5.00
CA TRP A 128 27.33 0.05 3.82
C TRP A 128 27.47 -0.75 2.53
N GLU A 129 28.40 -1.72 2.47
CA GLU A 129 28.60 -2.55 1.29
C GLU A 129 27.38 -3.43 1.01
N GLY A 130 26.75 -3.97 2.07
CA GLY A 130 25.50 -4.70 1.98
C GLY A 130 24.35 -3.83 1.46
N PHE A 131 24.24 -2.59 1.96
CA PHE A 131 23.21 -1.65 1.53
C PHE A 131 23.34 -1.26 0.04
N ILE A 132 24.56 -0.97 -0.43
CA ILE A 132 24.82 -0.62 -1.83
C ILE A 132 24.56 -1.82 -2.75
N GLY A 133 25.07 -3.01 -2.39
CA GLY A 133 24.84 -4.24 -3.17
C GLY A 133 23.36 -4.61 -3.25
N ALA A 134 22.62 -4.41 -2.16
CA ALA A 134 21.18 -4.61 -2.12
C ALA A 134 20.44 -3.63 -3.03
N SER A 135 20.85 -2.35 -3.06
CA SER A 135 20.22 -1.35 -3.93
C SER A 135 20.37 -1.69 -5.42
N VAL A 136 21.58 -2.04 -5.86
CA VAL A 136 21.83 -2.44 -7.26
C VAL A 136 21.02 -3.70 -7.62
N THR A 137 21.01 -4.69 -6.73
CA THR A 137 20.26 -5.94 -6.95
C THR A 137 18.75 -5.69 -7.00
N THR A 138 18.24 -4.82 -6.14
CA THR A 138 16.82 -4.44 -6.10
C THR A 138 16.41 -3.72 -7.39
N MET A 139 17.26 -2.83 -7.93
CA MET A 139 17.01 -2.17 -9.23
C MET A 139 16.89 -3.16 -10.38
N LEU A 140 17.84 -4.09 -10.47
CA LEU A 140 17.83 -5.13 -11.50
C LEU A 140 16.60 -6.03 -11.35
N SER A 141 16.28 -6.46 -10.12
CA SER A 141 15.11 -7.28 -9.84
C SER A 141 13.79 -6.56 -10.16
N ALA A 142 13.69 -5.25 -9.90
CA ALA A 142 12.51 -4.45 -10.23
C ALA A 142 12.23 -4.44 -11.72
N PHE A 143 13.27 -4.22 -12.54
CA PHE A 143 13.14 -4.23 -13.99
C PHE A 143 12.71 -5.62 -14.54
N VAL A 144 13.31 -6.69 -14.02
CA VAL A 144 13.03 -8.08 -14.44
C VAL A 144 11.65 -8.54 -13.98
N LEU A 145 11.31 -8.38 -12.70
CA LEU A 145 10.02 -8.80 -12.15
C LEU A 145 8.87 -8.02 -12.77
N ALA A 146 9.04 -6.73 -13.05
CA ALA A 146 8.02 -5.96 -13.73
C ALA A 146 7.73 -6.47 -15.15
N ASN A 147 8.76 -6.94 -15.87
CA ASN A 147 8.57 -7.57 -17.18
C ASN A 147 7.81 -8.89 -17.07
N ILE A 148 8.11 -9.71 -16.06
CA ILE A 148 7.46 -11.01 -15.84
C ILE A 148 6.00 -10.80 -15.42
N MET A 149 5.78 -10.00 -14.36
CA MET A 149 4.44 -9.78 -13.79
C MET A 149 3.55 -8.97 -14.73
N GLY A 150 4.10 -8.00 -15.46
CA GLY A 150 3.36 -7.17 -16.41
C GLY A 150 2.79 -7.93 -17.62
N ARG A 151 3.25 -9.17 -17.89
CA ARG A 151 2.67 -10.03 -18.93
C ARG A 151 1.32 -10.62 -18.51
N PHE A 152 1.08 -10.77 -17.21
CA PHE A 152 -0.15 -11.36 -16.70
C PHE A 152 -1.22 -10.27 -16.45
N GLN A 153 -2.21 -10.19 -17.33
CA GLN A 153 -3.32 -9.24 -17.23
C GLN A 153 -4.06 -9.31 -15.90
N TRP A 154 -4.14 -10.51 -15.32
CA TRP A 154 -4.75 -10.73 -14.01
C TRP A 154 -4.07 -9.96 -12.87
N LEU A 155 -2.75 -9.75 -12.94
CA LEU A 155 -2.01 -9.03 -11.91
C LEU A 155 -2.19 -7.52 -12.02
N THR A 156 -2.32 -7.00 -13.24
CA THR A 156 -2.29 -5.56 -13.50
C THR A 156 -3.65 -4.89 -13.52
N CYS A 157 -4.74 -5.64 -13.67
CA CYS A 157 -6.07 -5.05 -13.78
C CYS A 157 -6.70 -4.76 -12.40
N PRO A 158 -7.33 -3.58 -12.22
CA PRO A 158 -8.02 -3.25 -10.98
C PRO A 158 -9.28 -4.11 -10.81
N ARG A 159 -9.53 -4.53 -9.56
CA ARG A 159 -10.71 -5.28 -9.14
C ARG A 159 -11.84 -4.31 -8.74
N LYS A 160 -13.01 -4.48 -9.36
CA LYS A 160 -14.23 -3.68 -9.08
C LYS A 160 -15.30 -4.42 -8.26
N ASP A 161 -15.09 -5.72 -8.01
CA ASP A 161 -15.99 -6.60 -7.26
C ASP A 161 -15.19 -7.60 -6.40
N LEU A 162 -15.81 -8.09 -5.32
CA LEU A 162 -15.25 -9.16 -4.47
C LEU A 162 -15.48 -10.59 -5.02
N SER A 163 -16.08 -10.73 -6.21
CA SER A 163 -16.39 -12.04 -6.79
C SER A 163 -15.13 -12.87 -7.09
N THR A 164 -15.18 -14.16 -6.77
CA THR A 164 -14.09 -15.13 -7.00
C THR A 164 -14.08 -15.70 -8.43
N GLY A 165 -14.98 -15.24 -9.31
CA GLY A 165 -15.10 -15.73 -10.69
C GLY A 165 -13.82 -15.59 -11.53
N TRP A 166 -13.61 -16.54 -12.44
CA TRP A 166 -12.56 -16.49 -13.46
C TRP A 166 -12.83 -15.34 -14.44
N LEU A 167 -11.75 -14.65 -14.82
CA LEU A 167 -11.80 -13.26 -15.24
C LEU A 167 -12.13 -13.04 -16.72
N SER A 168 -13.18 -12.25 -16.97
CA SER A 168 -13.33 -11.46 -18.20
C SER A 168 -12.68 -10.09 -17.97
N LEU A 169 -11.38 -9.99 -18.18
CA LEU A 169 -10.65 -8.72 -18.04
C LEU A 169 -10.59 -8.00 -19.37
N ARG A 170 -11.12 -6.77 -19.41
CA ARG A 170 -10.68 -5.80 -20.43
C ARG A 170 -9.27 -5.33 -20.05
N PRO A 171 -8.25 -5.53 -20.89
CA PRO A 171 -6.90 -5.08 -20.61
C PRO A 171 -6.89 -3.55 -20.50
N TRP A 172 -6.27 -3.01 -19.44
CA TRP A 172 -6.02 -1.57 -19.37
C TRP A 172 -5.02 -1.17 -20.45
N ILE A 173 -5.45 -0.28 -21.34
CA ILE A 173 -4.77 0.12 -22.59
C ILE A 173 -3.39 0.76 -22.37
N LEU A 174 -3.10 1.30 -21.18
CA LEU A 174 -1.83 2.01 -20.92
C LEU A 174 -0.63 1.10 -20.58
N ILE A 175 -0.81 -0.21 -20.37
CA ILE A 175 0.30 -1.12 -20.04
C ILE A 175 0.96 -1.71 -21.30
N TYR A 176 0.31 -1.63 -22.47
CA TYR A 176 0.69 -2.37 -23.68
C TYR A 176 1.20 -1.51 -24.84
N LYS A 177 1.63 -0.26 -24.62
CA LYS A 177 2.32 0.46 -25.69
C LYS A 177 3.75 -0.11 -25.83
N LYS A 178 3.90 -1.14 -26.66
CA LYS A 178 5.19 -1.73 -27.02
C LYS A 178 6.02 -0.66 -27.74
N GLN A 179 6.99 -0.08 -27.05
CA GLN A 179 7.94 0.83 -27.67
C GLN A 179 9.11 -0.01 -28.19
N SER A 180 9.15 -0.24 -29.50
CA SER A 180 10.29 -0.86 -30.17
C SER A 180 11.37 0.22 -30.35
N THR A 181 12.52 0.02 -29.73
CA THR A 181 13.70 0.84 -29.99
C THR A 181 14.47 0.23 -31.15
N ASN A 182 14.50 0.92 -32.29
CA ASN A 182 15.36 0.55 -33.42
C ASN A 182 16.84 0.76 -33.03
N GLY A 183 17.44 -0.27 -32.42
CA GLY A 183 18.86 -0.31 -32.12
C GLY A 183 19.54 -1.44 -32.89
N HIS A 184 20.53 -1.11 -33.72
CA HIS A 184 21.36 -2.05 -34.48
C HIS A 184 22.29 -2.87 -33.56
N PHE A 185 21.75 -3.71 -32.68
CA PHE A 185 22.55 -4.65 -31.87
C PHE A 185 21.93 -6.06 -31.88
N PRO A 186 22.74 -7.13 -31.97
CA PRO A 186 22.27 -8.50 -32.15
C PRO A 186 21.79 -9.15 -30.84
N TRP A 187 21.26 -8.36 -29.91
CA TRP A 187 20.60 -8.84 -28.70
C TRP A 187 19.11 -8.54 -28.84
N LYS A 188 18.35 -9.61 -29.11
CA LYS A 188 16.89 -9.75 -29.10
C LYS A 188 16.17 -8.59 -28.38
N GLU A 189 15.34 -7.84 -29.12
CA GLU A 189 14.57 -6.70 -28.60
C GLU A 189 13.87 -7.05 -27.29
N ILE A 190 14.30 -6.45 -26.18
CA ILE A 190 13.60 -6.55 -24.90
C ILE A 190 12.42 -5.58 -25.00
N PRO A 191 11.16 -6.06 -25.04
CA PRO A 191 10.02 -5.14 -25.06
C PRO A 191 9.99 -4.39 -23.74
N ILE A 192 10.23 -3.07 -23.80
CA ILE A 192 10.13 -2.20 -22.64
C ILE A 192 8.64 -1.92 -22.43
N LEU A 193 8.09 -2.41 -21.33
CA LEU A 193 6.73 -2.06 -20.91
C LEU A 193 6.79 -0.77 -20.09
N PRO A 194 5.82 0.16 -20.24
CA PRO A 194 5.76 1.38 -19.43
C PRO A 194 5.74 1.09 -17.91
N VAL A 195 5.26 -0.09 -17.51
CA VAL A 195 5.28 -0.56 -16.12
C VAL A 195 6.69 -0.68 -15.52
N GLN A 196 7.74 -0.83 -16.34
CA GLN A 196 9.12 -0.94 -15.87
C GLN A 196 9.62 0.37 -15.25
N TRP A 197 9.20 1.53 -15.77
CA TRP A 197 9.54 2.82 -15.18
C TRP A 197 8.95 2.98 -13.78
N HIS A 198 7.70 2.57 -13.59
CA HIS A 198 7.07 2.53 -12.27
C HIS A 198 7.79 1.56 -11.33
N ALA A 199 8.20 0.40 -11.83
CA ALA A 199 8.94 -0.58 -11.04
C ALA A 199 10.31 -0.06 -10.58
N LEU A 200 11.04 0.66 -11.43
CA LEU A 200 12.31 1.30 -11.04
C LEU A 200 12.11 2.34 -9.93
N ALA A 201 11.06 3.17 -10.03
CA ALA A 201 10.72 4.12 -8.96
C ALA A 201 10.38 3.41 -7.64
N LEU A 202 9.58 2.34 -7.71
CA LEU A 202 9.23 1.51 -6.55
C LEU A 202 10.47 0.84 -5.95
N GLY A 203 11.36 0.28 -6.77
CA GLY A 203 12.59 -0.33 -6.29
C GLY A 203 13.55 0.67 -5.66
N LEU A 204 13.59 1.91 -6.18
CA LEU A 204 14.50 2.94 -5.67
C LEU A 204 14.07 3.32 -4.26
N PHE A 205 12.77 3.50 -4.08
CA PHE A 205 12.19 3.68 -2.76
C PHE A 205 12.41 2.46 -1.85
N ALA A 206 12.18 1.24 -2.36
CA ALA A 206 12.33 -0.01 -1.61
C ALA A 206 13.76 -0.27 -1.13
N SER A 207 14.78 0.16 -1.89
CA SER A 207 16.17 -0.04 -1.52
C SER A 207 16.74 1.08 -0.65
N ILE A 208 16.34 2.33 -0.89
CA ILE A 208 16.93 3.49 -0.19
C ILE A 208 16.13 3.83 1.06
N ILE A 209 14.81 3.99 0.94
CA ILE A 209 13.98 4.60 1.98
C ILE A 209 13.32 3.54 2.85
N ALA A 210 12.76 2.48 2.26
CA ALA A 210 12.04 1.46 3.02
C ALA A 210 12.86 0.79 4.16
N PRO A 211 14.19 0.54 4.04
CA PRO A 211 14.99 -0.05 5.12
C PRO A 211 15.05 0.80 6.39
N PHE A 212 14.81 2.12 6.28
CA PHE A 212 14.74 3.00 7.45
C PHE A 212 13.55 2.68 8.35
N GLY A 213 12.45 2.10 7.84
CA GLY A 213 11.36 1.58 8.65
C GLY A 213 11.85 0.49 9.62
N GLY A 214 12.64 -0.46 9.11
CA GLY A 214 13.28 -1.49 9.94
C GLY A 214 14.34 -0.93 10.91
N PHE A 215 15.04 0.15 10.55
CA PHE A 215 15.97 0.83 11.48
C PHE A 215 15.22 1.51 12.62
N PHE A 216 14.09 2.16 12.32
CA PHE A 216 13.24 2.79 13.32
C PHE A 216 12.71 1.76 14.32
N ALA A 217 12.16 0.66 13.83
CA ALA A 217 11.69 -0.44 14.67
C ALA A 217 12.82 -1.05 15.51
N SER A 218 14.01 -1.24 14.91
CA SER A 218 15.20 -1.68 15.65
C SER A 218 15.58 -0.70 16.76
N GLY A 219 15.51 0.61 16.52
CA GLY A 219 15.80 1.64 17.51
C GLY A 219 14.84 1.60 18.69
N PHE A 220 13.56 1.43 18.40
CA PHE A 220 12.52 1.26 19.40
C PHE A 220 12.80 0.06 20.31
N LYS A 221 13.11 -1.11 19.72
CA LYS A 221 13.47 -2.31 20.48
C LYS A 221 14.63 -2.08 21.44
N ARG A 222 15.69 -1.42 20.97
CA ARG A 222 16.86 -1.08 21.81
C ARG A 222 16.51 -0.12 22.94
N ALA A 223 15.65 0.88 22.71
CA ALA A 223 15.21 1.81 23.74
C ALA A 223 14.51 1.11 24.92
N PHE A 224 13.74 0.05 24.64
CA PHE A 224 13.07 -0.75 25.67
C PHE A 224 13.89 -1.94 26.19
N LYS A 225 15.17 -2.06 25.79
CA LYS A 225 16.05 -3.21 26.11
C LYS A 225 15.48 -4.56 25.66
N ILE A 226 14.63 -4.55 24.64
CA ILE A 226 14.05 -5.74 24.03
C ILE A 226 14.83 -6.04 22.73
N LYS A 227 15.02 -7.31 22.39
CA LYS A 227 15.71 -7.70 21.15
C LYS A 227 14.75 -7.85 19.98
N ASP A 228 13.65 -8.56 20.21
CA ASP A 228 12.63 -8.93 19.22
C ASP A 228 11.24 -8.66 19.81
N PHE A 229 10.27 -8.20 19.01
CA PHE A 229 8.94 -7.85 19.53
C PHE A 229 8.13 -9.07 20.01
N GLY A 230 8.57 -10.26 19.65
CA GLY A 230 8.04 -11.54 20.12
C GLY A 230 8.75 -12.72 19.46
N ASP A 231 8.41 -13.93 19.89
CA ASP A 231 8.99 -15.18 19.40
C ASP A 231 8.00 -15.93 18.50
N SER A 232 7.38 -15.23 17.55
CA SER A 232 6.31 -15.80 16.71
C SER A 232 6.77 -16.98 15.85
N ILE A 233 8.06 -17.02 15.47
CA ILE A 233 8.65 -18.14 14.73
C ILE A 233 9.90 -18.60 15.48
N PRO A 234 9.96 -19.86 15.97
CA PRO A 234 11.11 -20.36 16.71
C PRO A 234 12.39 -20.23 15.86
N GLY A 235 13.40 -19.55 16.41
CA GLY A 235 14.70 -19.30 15.77
C GLY A 235 14.76 -18.15 14.76
N HIS A 236 13.64 -17.49 14.44
CA HIS A 236 13.57 -16.48 13.36
C HIS A 236 13.02 -15.11 13.78
N GLY A 237 12.69 -14.92 15.06
CA GLY A 237 12.20 -13.66 15.62
C GLY A 237 10.69 -13.46 15.43
N GLY A 238 10.23 -12.21 15.62
CA GLY A 238 8.83 -11.85 15.53
C GLY A 238 8.35 -11.60 14.10
N ILE A 239 7.09 -11.92 13.80
CA ILE A 239 6.46 -11.58 12.51
C ILE A 239 6.45 -10.05 12.30
N THR A 240 6.27 -9.29 13.37
CA THR A 240 6.29 -7.82 13.35
C THR A 240 7.61 -7.27 12.81
N ASP A 241 8.75 -7.87 13.19
CA ASP A 241 10.08 -7.45 12.74
C ASP A 241 10.29 -7.59 11.23
N ARG A 242 9.45 -8.39 10.54
CA ARG A 242 9.47 -8.57 9.09
C ARG A 242 8.54 -7.62 8.34
N MET A 243 7.63 -6.96 9.06
CA MET A 243 6.58 -6.12 8.48
C MET A 243 6.88 -4.62 8.59
N ASP A 244 7.92 -4.23 9.33
CA ASP A 244 8.28 -2.82 9.57
C ASP A 244 8.59 -2.06 8.27
N CYS A 245 9.35 -2.67 7.36
CA CYS A 245 9.67 -2.10 6.04
C CYS A 245 8.45 -2.14 5.09
N GLN A 246 7.62 -3.19 5.22
CA GLN A 246 6.43 -3.40 4.38
C GLN A 246 5.37 -2.33 4.62
N MET A 247 5.22 -1.83 5.85
CA MET A 247 4.29 -0.73 6.15
C MET A 247 4.64 0.54 5.36
N VAL A 248 5.91 0.97 5.40
CA VAL A 248 6.36 2.18 4.70
C VAL A 248 6.19 2.02 3.19
N MET A 249 6.51 0.84 2.66
CA MET A 249 6.37 0.55 1.24
C MET A 249 4.91 0.46 0.78
N ALA A 250 4.01 -0.11 1.58
CA ALA A 250 2.59 -0.20 1.23
C ALA A 250 1.96 1.20 1.13
N VAL A 251 2.30 2.10 2.05
CA VAL A 251 1.87 3.52 2.00
C VAL A 251 2.43 4.20 0.75
N PHE A 252 3.72 4.02 0.47
CA PHE A 252 4.34 4.62 -0.72
C PHE A 252 3.74 4.11 -2.02
N ALA A 253 3.54 2.80 -2.16
CA ALA A 253 2.93 2.20 -3.35
C ALA A 253 1.52 2.76 -3.61
N TYR A 254 0.74 2.95 -2.54
CA TYR A 254 -0.59 3.55 -2.65
C TYR A 254 -0.53 5.01 -3.12
N ILE A 255 0.28 5.85 -2.47
CA ILE A 255 0.42 7.26 -2.84
C ILE A 255 0.94 7.38 -4.27
N TYR A 256 1.98 6.61 -4.61
CA TYR A 256 2.59 6.61 -5.93
C TYR A 256 1.57 6.24 -7.02
N TYR A 257 0.78 5.20 -6.80
CA TYR A 257 -0.27 4.81 -7.74
C TYR A 257 -1.32 5.92 -7.91
N GLN A 258 -1.83 6.46 -6.81
CA GLN A 258 -2.86 7.51 -6.84
C GLN A 258 -2.36 8.80 -7.52
N SER A 259 -1.07 9.12 -7.40
CA SER A 259 -0.49 10.33 -7.98
C SER A 259 -0.07 10.19 -9.43
N PHE A 260 0.52 9.05 -9.83
CA PHE A 260 1.19 8.92 -11.13
C PHE A 260 0.55 7.93 -12.09
N VAL A 261 -0.30 7.03 -11.60
CA VAL A 261 -0.82 5.90 -12.39
C VAL A 261 -2.32 5.99 -12.58
N ARG A 262 -3.04 6.40 -11.52
CA ARG A 262 -4.50 6.44 -11.56
C ARG A 262 -4.97 7.44 -12.64
N PRO A 263 -5.77 6.98 -13.61
CA PRO A 263 -6.37 7.88 -14.60
C PRO A 263 -7.34 8.85 -13.91
N GLN A 264 -7.34 10.10 -14.37
CA GLN A 264 -8.39 11.04 -14.02
C GLN A 264 -9.62 10.73 -14.87
N ASP A 265 -10.47 9.83 -14.37
CA ASP A 265 -11.77 9.56 -14.96
C ASP A 265 -12.72 10.71 -14.57
N PHE A 266 -12.86 11.72 -15.44
CA PHE A 266 -13.86 12.76 -15.26
C PHE A 266 -15.24 12.19 -15.63
N THR A 267 -16.11 11.99 -14.64
CA THR A 267 -17.51 11.64 -14.93
C THR A 267 -18.25 12.86 -15.46
N VAL A 268 -19.26 12.63 -16.31
CA VAL A 268 -20.12 13.70 -16.84
C VAL A 268 -20.75 14.49 -15.70
N GLU A 269 -21.15 13.82 -14.62
CA GLU A 269 -21.69 14.44 -13.41
C GLU A 269 -20.70 15.41 -12.74
N MET A 270 -19.43 15.03 -12.60
CA MET A 270 -18.41 15.92 -12.01
C MET A 270 -18.19 17.16 -12.87
N ILE A 271 -18.16 16.99 -14.19
CA ILE A 271 -18.04 18.11 -15.13
C ILE A 271 -19.26 19.02 -15.01
N LEU A 272 -20.47 18.44 -14.95
CA LEU A 272 -21.72 19.18 -14.82
C LEU A 272 -21.80 19.97 -13.51
N GLU A 273 -21.44 19.36 -12.38
CA GLU A 273 -21.39 20.04 -11.08
C GLU A 273 -20.35 21.16 -11.06
N GLN A 274 -19.18 20.94 -11.68
CA GLN A 274 -18.14 21.95 -11.78
C GLN A 274 -18.57 23.12 -12.67
N ILE A 275 -19.32 22.85 -13.75
CA ILE A 275 -19.94 23.87 -14.59
C ILE A 275 -20.98 24.66 -13.79
N LEU A 276 -21.89 23.98 -13.10
CA LEU A 276 -22.97 24.61 -12.32
C LEU A 276 -22.44 25.47 -11.17
N LYS A 277 -21.31 25.08 -10.58
CA LYS A 277 -20.72 25.78 -9.42
C LYS A 277 -19.82 26.94 -9.82
N ASN A 278 -19.09 26.85 -10.94
CA ASN A 278 -18.07 27.83 -11.29
C ASN A 278 -18.50 28.81 -12.38
N LEU A 279 -19.46 28.47 -13.26
CA LEU A 279 -19.94 29.38 -14.29
C LEU A 279 -21.17 30.15 -13.82
N SER A 280 -21.25 31.42 -14.20
CA SER A 280 -22.45 32.23 -14.06
C SER A 280 -23.56 31.77 -15.01
N PHE A 281 -24.81 32.12 -14.73
CA PHE A 281 -25.97 31.71 -15.53
C PHE A 281 -25.84 32.09 -17.02
N GLN A 282 -25.25 33.26 -17.31
CA GLN A 282 -25.02 33.70 -18.70
C GLN A 282 -23.97 32.84 -19.42
N GLU A 283 -22.88 32.47 -18.74
CA GLU A 283 -21.83 31.60 -19.29
C GLU A 283 -22.33 30.16 -19.48
N GLN A 284 -23.19 29.67 -18.57
CA GLN A 284 -23.85 28.38 -18.71
C GLN A 284 -24.76 28.34 -19.95
N GLN A 285 -25.48 29.43 -20.23
CA GLN A 285 -26.36 29.54 -21.40
C GLN A 285 -25.56 29.55 -22.71
N VAL A 286 -24.43 30.27 -22.76
CA VAL A 286 -23.51 30.25 -23.90
C VAL A 286 -22.90 28.86 -24.11
N LEU A 287 -22.48 28.18 -23.04
CA LEU A 287 -21.94 26.82 -23.11
C LEU A 287 -23.00 25.82 -23.63
N TYR A 288 -24.25 25.94 -23.17
CA TYR A 288 -25.36 25.12 -23.63
C TYR A 288 -25.65 25.34 -25.13
N GLU A 289 -25.64 26.59 -25.59
CA GLU A 289 -25.82 26.91 -27.01
C GLU A 289 -24.66 26.41 -27.90
N GLN A 290 -23.44 26.31 -27.35
CA GLN A 290 -22.28 25.75 -28.04
C GLN A 290 -22.28 24.21 -28.09
N LEU A 291 -22.79 23.55 -27.05
CA LEU A 291 -22.90 22.08 -26.99
C LEU A 291 -24.12 21.54 -27.74
N GLY A 292 -25.14 22.37 -27.97
CA GLY A 292 -26.37 22.01 -28.68
C GLY A 292 -26.30 22.13 -30.21
N LYS A 293 -25.13 22.46 -30.78
CA LYS A 293 -24.84 22.43 -32.23
C LYS A 293 -23.97 21.23 -32.57
#